data_AF-A0A559K3M7-F1
#
_entry.id   AF-A0A559K3M7-F1
#
_cell.length_a   1.000
_cell.length_b   1.000
_cell.length_c   1.000
_cell.angle_alpha   90.00
_cell.angle_beta   90.00
_cell.angle_gamma   90.00
#
_symmetry.space_group_name_H-M   'P 1'
#
loop_
_entity.id
_entity.type
_entity.pdbx_description
1 polymer ?
#
loop_
_entity_poly.entity_id
_entity_poly.type
_entity_poly.pdbx_seq_one_letter_code
_entity_poly.pdbx_strand_id
1 'polypeptide(L)' 'MPFVTHVNHVTKYGSIYCCLRNKVVPLNDYQISHYCSGCKMNQGVEQGDKVQCYWNDVRNISNPHIVYDPQTEFKRMQAR' A
#
# COMPACT_ATOMS: atom_id res chain seq x y z
N MET A 1 9.37 -10.61 14.40
CA MET A 1 9.05 -10.29 12.99
C MET A 1 9.00 -8.78 12.88
N PRO A 2 9.69 -8.16 11.91
CA PRO A 2 9.64 -6.72 11.73
C PRO A 2 8.27 -6.32 11.14
N PHE A 3 7.67 -5.26 11.68
CA PHE A 3 6.69 -4.51 10.88
C PHE A 3 7.47 -3.65 9.89
N VAL A 4 7.01 -3.62 8.63
CA VAL A 4 7.67 -2.91 7.54
C VAL A 4 6.82 -1.71 7.12
N THR A 5 7.45 -0.58 6.83
CA THR A 5 6.81 0.59 6.23
C THR A 5 6.81 0.44 4.71
N HIS A 6 5.64 0.32 4.12
CA HIS A 6 5.43 0.25 2.67
C HIS A 6 5.05 1.63 2.12
N VAL A 7 5.89 2.17 1.24
CA VAL A 7 5.61 3.39 0.47
C VAL A 7 5.00 2.97 -0.86
N ASN A 8 3.68 3.12 -0.98
CA ASN A 8 2.91 2.68 -2.15
C ASN A 8 2.68 3.89 -3.06
N HIS A 9 3.48 4.01 -4.12
CA HIS A 9 3.33 5.06 -5.11
C HIS A 9 2.14 4.81 -6.04
N VAL A 10 1.53 5.90 -6.47
CA VAL A 10 0.46 5.97 -7.45
C VAL A 10 1.04 5.70 -8.83
N THR A 11 0.53 4.66 -9.48
CA THR A 11 0.76 4.42 -10.91
C THR A 11 0.18 5.54 -11.77
N LYS A 12 0.63 5.66 -13.01
CA LYS A 12 0.05 6.55 -14.04
C LYS A 12 -1.47 6.40 -14.29
N TYR A 13 -2.12 5.40 -13.69
CA TYR A 13 -3.56 5.16 -13.71
C TYR A 13 -4.23 5.46 -12.34
N GLY A 14 -3.63 6.32 -11.52
CA GLY A 14 -4.18 6.73 -10.23
C GLY A 14 -4.27 5.62 -9.18
N SER A 15 -3.55 4.50 -9.34
CA SER A 15 -3.79 3.25 -8.59
C SER A 15 -2.58 2.77 -7.79
N ILE A 16 -2.85 2.19 -6.61
CA ILE A 16 -1.90 1.70 -5.59
C ILE A 16 -2.26 0.27 -5.15
N TYR A 17 -1.39 -0.39 -4.38
CA TYR A 17 -1.70 -1.64 -3.69
C TYR A 17 -2.24 -1.37 -2.28
N CYS A 18 -3.26 -2.12 -1.86
CA CYS A 18 -3.85 -2.04 -0.53
C CYS A 18 -3.80 -3.41 0.18
N CYS A 19 -2.84 -3.59 1.08
CA CYS A 19 -2.64 -4.85 1.80
C CYS A 19 -3.87 -5.28 2.62
N LEU A 20 -4.51 -4.36 3.35
CA LEU A 20 -5.69 -4.70 4.18
C LEU A 20 -6.87 -5.23 3.35
N ARG A 21 -7.00 -4.79 2.09
CA ARG A 21 -8.03 -5.25 1.15
C ARG A 21 -7.53 -6.33 0.18
N ASN A 22 -6.25 -6.72 0.29
CA ASN A 22 -5.50 -7.56 -0.64
C ASN A 22 -5.87 -7.36 -2.12
N LYS A 23 -5.81 -6.10 -2.59
CA LYS A 23 -6.10 -5.74 -3.98
C LYS A 23 -5.47 -4.41 -4.41
N VAL A 24 -5.38 -4.20 -5.71
CA VAL A 24 -5.08 -2.89 -6.31
C VAL A 24 -6.33 -2.00 -6.23
N VAL A 25 -6.16 -0.73 -5.87
CA VAL A 25 -7.25 0.26 -5.71
C VAL A 25 -6.84 1.63 -6.28
N PRO A 26 -7.77 2.45 -6.78
CA PRO A 26 -7.50 3.85 -7.07
C PRO A 26 -7.23 4.64 -5.78
N LEU A 27 -6.19 5.46 -5.73
CA LEU A 27 -5.97 6.42 -4.63
C LEU A 27 -6.68 7.74 -4.97
N ASN A 28 -7.99 7.76 -4.75
CA ASN A 28 -8.83 8.93 -4.88
C ASN A 28 -9.49 9.30 -3.55
N ASP A 29 -10.17 10.44 -3.50
CA ASP A 29 -10.78 11.00 -2.29
C ASP A 29 -11.76 10.03 -1.61
N TYR A 30 -12.47 9.21 -2.38
CA TYR A 30 -13.32 8.13 -1.87
C TYR A 30 -12.50 7.04 -1.15
N GLN A 31 -11.42 6.54 -1.77
CA GLN A 31 -10.49 5.59 -1.14
C GLN A 31 -9.83 6.19 0.11
N ILE A 32 -9.50 7.48 0.10
CA ILE A 32 -8.88 8.15 1.26
C ILE A 32 -9.90 8.25 2.41
N SER A 33 -11.08 8.80 2.15
CA SER A 33 -12.12 9.08 3.16
C SER A 33 -12.86 7.84 3.68
N HIS A 34 -13.14 6.85 2.83
CA HIS A 34 -13.95 5.67 3.19
C HIS A 34 -13.14 4.41 3.52
N TYR A 35 -11.81 4.43 3.31
CA TYR A 35 -10.96 3.28 3.58
C TYR A 35 -9.66 3.62 4.30
N CYS A 36 -8.85 4.56 3.81
CA CYS A 36 -7.55 4.85 4.42
C CYS A 36 -7.68 5.57 5.77
N SER A 37 -8.69 6.43 5.94
CA SER A 37 -9.00 7.17 7.17
C SER A 37 -9.08 6.29 8.42
N GLY A 38 -9.82 5.18 8.36
CA GLY A 38 -9.99 4.20 9.44
C GLY A 38 -9.04 3.00 9.38
N CYS A 39 -8.08 3.00 8.45
CA CYS A 39 -7.19 1.85 8.25
C CYS A 39 -6.08 1.84 9.31
N LYS A 40 -6.07 0.81 10.19
CA LYS A 40 -5.02 0.61 11.21
C LYS A 40 -3.59 0.43 10.64
N MET A 41 -3.46 0.19 9.33
CA MET A 41 -2.16 0.11 8.63
C MET A 41 -1.73 1.45 8.04
N ASN A 42 -2.61 2.44 7.88
CA ASN A 42 -2.26 3.73 7.26
C ASN A 42 -1.34 4.54 8.21
N GLN A 43 -0.32 5.18 7.65
CA GLN A 43 0.60 6.09 8.35
C GLN A 43 0.62 7.50 7.72
N GLY A 44 0.01 7.68 6.55
CA GLY A 44 -0.09 8.98 5.88
C GLY A 44 -0.40 8.82 4.40
N VAL A 45 -1.25 9.71 3.87
CA VAL A 45 -1.56 9.79 2.44
C VAL A 45 -1.06 11.11 1.89
N GLU A 46 -0.29 11.06 0.82
CA GLU A 46 0.02 12.21 -0.02
C GLU A 46 -0.88 12.12 -1.26
N GLN A 47 -1.95 12.91 -1.24
CA GLN A 47 -3.07 12.82 -2.19
C GLN A 47 -2.58 12.97 -3.63
N GLY A 48 -2.71 11.89 -4.43
CA GLY A 48 -2.27 11.85 -5.83
C GLY A 48 -0.88 11.28 -6.09
N ASP A 49 0.01 11.14 -5.09
CA ASP A 49 1.36 10.54 -5.26
C ASP A 49 1.55 9.21 -4.51
N LYS A 50 1.26 9.14 -3.20
CA LYS A 50 1.62 7.94 -2.42
C LYS A 50 0.81 7.74 -1.15
N VAL A 51 0.73 6.49 -0.70
CA VAL A 51 0.31 6.16 0.68
C VAL A 51 1.38 5.37 1.42
N GLN A 52 1.68 5.82 2.62
CA GLN A 52 2.55 5.11 3.56
C GLN A 52 1.69 4.20 4.43
N CYS A 53 2.03 2.91 4.45
CA CYS A 53 1.34 1.89 5.22
C CYS A 53 2.35 1.09 6.07
N TYR A 54 1.91 0.50 7.18
CA TYR A 54 2.75 -0.25 8.11
C TYR A 54 2.05 -1.55 8.52
N TRP A 55 2.69 -2.70 8.30
CA TRP A 55 2.13 -4.01 8.63
C TRP A 55 3.22 -5.05 8.94
N ASN A 56 2.82 -6.17 9.56
CA ASN A 56 3.70 -7.32 9.79
C ASN A 56 3.94 -8.09 8.48
N ASP A 57 4.96 -7.69 7.74
CA ASP A 57 5.42 -8.40 6.56
C ASP A 57 6.46 -9.45 6.95
N VAL A 58 6.25 -10.68 6.49
CA VAL A 58 7.11 -11.82 6.81
C VAL A 58 8.15 -12.10 5.71
N ARG A 59 8.10 -11.34 4.61
CA ARG A 59 9.05 -11.44 3.49
C ARG A 59 10.35 -10.72 3.85
N ASN A 60 11.48 -11.21 3.33
CA ASN A 60 12.77 -10.52 3.46
C ASN A 60 12.86 -9.36 2.46
N ILE A 61 12.38 -8.18 2.88
CA ILE A 61 12.29 -6.95 2.06
C ILE A 61 12.93 -5.76 2.80
N SER A 62 13.19 -4.67 2.08
CA SER A 62 13.73 -3.45 2.69
C SER A 62 12.72 -2.77 3.61
N ASN A 63 13.21 -1.95 4.55
CA ASN A 63 12.36 -1.09 5.37
C ASN A 63 12.88 0.37 5.29
N PRO A 64 12.19 1.29 4.61
CA PRO A 64 10.91 1.09 3.91
C PRO A 64 11.01 0.18 2.67
N HIS A 65 9.90 -0.47 2.32
CA HIS A 65 9.70 -1.16 1.04
C HIS A 65 8.96 -0.22 0.08
N ILE A 66 9.51 0.01 -1.11
CA ILE A 66 8.95 0.97 -2.07
C ILE A 66 8.23 0.22 -3.19
N VAL A 67 6.94 0.51 -3.37
CA VAL A 67 6.05 -0.16 -4.33
C VAL A 67 5.70 0.82 -5.45
N TYR A 68 6.31 0.62 -6.62
CA TYR A 68 5.99 1.36 -7.85
C TYR A 68 5.01 0.62 -8.78
N ASP A 69 5.01 -0.72 -8.76
CA ASP A 69 4.00 -1.53 -9.45
C ASP A 69 3.12 -2.30 -8.45
N PRO A 70 1.86 -1.88 -8.26
CA PRO A 70 0.94 -2.52 -7.34
C PRO A 70 0.42 -3.88 -7.86
N GLN A 71 0.54 -4.17 -9.16
CA GLN A 71 0.17 -5.48 -9.73
C GLN A 71 1.23 -6.53 -9.42
N THR A 72 2.52 -6.19 -9.56
CA THR A 72 3.62 -7.05 -9.09
C THR A 72 3.59 -7.22 -7.57
N GLU A 73 3.32 -6.16 -6.80
CA GLU A 73 3.23 -6.28 -5.35
C GLU A 73 2.05 -7.15 -4.90
N PHE A 74 0.87 -6.99 -5.51
CA PHE A 74 -0.27 -7.89 -5.29
C PHE A 74 0.10 -9.35 -5.58
N LYS A 75 0.71 -9.65 -6.73
CA LYS A 75 1.18 -11.01 -7.07
C LYS A 75 2.17 -11.56 -6.05
N ARG A 76 3.10 -10.74 -5.55
CA ARG A 76 4.05 -11.12 -4.48
C ARG A 76 3.38 -11.38 -3.13
N MET A 77 2.23 -10.76 -2.87
CA MET A 77 1.45 -10.98 -1.64
C MET A 77 0.51 -12.19 -1.75
N GLN A 78 0.17 -12.64 -2.96
CA GLN A 78 -0.56 -13.89 -3.21
C GLN A 78 0.33 -15.15 -3.15
N ALA A 79 1.66 -14.99 -3.12
CA ALA A 79 2.64 -16.07 -3.01
C ALA A 79 3.18 -16.23 -1.57
N ARG A 80 2.34 -15.99 -0.57
CA ARG A 80 2.64 -15.95 0.87
C ARG A 80 1.83 -17.01 1.63
#